data_AF-A0A0J0Y3E3-F1
#
_entry.id   AF-A0A0J0Y3E3-F1
#
_cell.length_a   1.000
_cell.length_b   1.000
_cell.length_c   1.000
_cell.angle_alpha   90.00
_cell.angle_beta   90.00
_cell.angle_gamma   90.00
#
_symmetry.space_group_name_H-M   'P 1'
#
loop_
_entity.id
_entity.type
_entity.pdbx_description
1 polymer ?
#
loop_
_entity_poly.entity_id
_entity_poly.type
_entity_poly.pdbx_seq_one_letter_code
_entity_poly.pdbx_strand_id
1 'polypeptide(L)'
;MNKFSLLKLWLHNKIYQPFKNINIFRKVSYFEMNLWFTTRVWRPLSETYLIKNAALIFAICLVLSGISVGYFFMSGLMKDFQVTGDISIDVTKTGAVGDFVAGVIGTIFSLAAFIMVYLSYKDQKRANEKNEIESRIFTMINIHVENSTQINYQPPVQNGN
;
A
#
# COMPACT_ATOMS: atom_id res chain seq x y z
N MET A 1 -3.73 9.23 -19.82
CA MET A 1 -2.28 9.16 -19.56
C MET A 1 -2.07 8.44 -18.23
N ASN A 2 -1.44 7.26 -18.22
CA ASN A 2 -1.37 6.40 -17.02
C ASN A 2 -0.54 7.06 -15.90
N LYS A 3 -0.94 6.93 -14.63
CA LYS A 3 -0.24 7.50 -13.45
C LYS A 3 1.26 7.15 -13.43
N PHE A 4 1.59 5.98 -13.98
CA PHE A 4 2.96 5.48 -14.19
C PHE A 4 3.78 6.30 -15.21
N SER A 5 3.15 6.73 -16.31
CA SER A 5 3.81 7.57 -17.33
C SER A 5 4.14 8.97 -16.79
N LEU A 6 3.28 9.52 -15.95
CA LEU A 6 3.47 10.80 -15.29
C LEU A 6 4.59 10.75 -14.25
N LEU A 7 4.64 9.68 -13.46
CA LEU A 7 5.73 9.46 -12.49
C LEU A 7 7.09 9.34 -13.19
N LYS A 8 7.13 8.66 -14.35
CA LYS A 8 8.35 8.51 -15.17
C LYS A 8 8.86 9.85 -15.70
N LEU A 9 7.96 10.69 -16.22
CA LEU A 9 8.29 12.04 -16.67
C LEU A 9 8.75 12.94 -15.53
N TRP A 10 8.09 12.87 -14.38
CA TRP A 10 8.42 13.69 -13.22
C TRP A 10 9.78 13.33 -12.60
N LEU A 11 10.07 12.03 -12.43
CA LEU A 11 11.36 11.54 -11.91
C LEU A 11 12.52 11.89 -12.85
N HIS A 12 12.31 11.72 -14.17
CA HIS A 12 13.30 12.13 -15.15
C HIS A 12 13.58 13.63 -15.06
N ASN A 13 12.55 14.47 -15.00
CA ASN A 13 12.79 15.91 -15.01
C ASN A 13 13.36 16.45 -13.68
N LYS A 14 12.97 15.88 -12.53
CA LYS A 14 13.32 16.42 -11.21
C LYS A 14 14.58 15.83 -10.60
N ILE A 15 14.89 14.55 -10.87
CA ILE A 15 16.08 13.89 -10.34
C ILE A 15 17.22 13.90 -11.37
N TYR A 16 16.95 13.70 -12.66
CA TYR A 16 18.02 13.55 -13.65
C TYR A 16 18.72 14.87 -14.02
N GLN A 17 17.94 15.95 -14.16
CA GLN A 17 18.45 17.27 -14.56
C GLN A 17 19.53 17.85 -13.60
N PRO A 18 19.40 17.79 -12.26
CA PRO A 18 20.41 18.37 -11.37
C PRO A 18 21.77 17.64 -11.38
N PHE A 19 21.81 16.33 -11.67
CA PHE A 19 23.07 15.58 -11.72
C PHE A 19 23.83 15.74 -13.04
N LYS A 20 23.20 16.31 -14.07
CA LYS A 20 23.82 16.54 -15.39
C LYS A 20 25.03 17.50 -15.34
N ASN A 21 25.07 18.41 -14.37
CA ASN A 21 26.10 19.46 -14.26
C ASN A 21 27.23 19.16 -13.25
N ILE A 22 27.23 18.00 -12.59
CA ILE A 22 28.26 17.64 -11.61
C ILE A 22 29.37 16.86 -12.33
N ASN A 23 30.55 17.46 -12.47
CA ASN A 23 31.72 16.89 -13.18
C ASN A 23 32.15 15.49 -12.67
N ILE A 24 31.79 15.11 -11.45
CA ILE A 24 32.10 13.80 -10.83
C ILE A 24 31.34 12.66 -11.54
N PHE A 25 30.19 12.93 -12.16
CA PHE A 25 29.38 11.92 -12.86
C PHE A 25 29.69 11.80 -14.36
N ARG A 26 30.59 12.61 -14.91
CA ARG A 26 30.89 12.62 -16.36
C ARG A 26 31.55 11.32 -16.85
N LYS A 27 32.12 10.52 -15.95
CA LYS A 27 32.78 9.22 -16.26
C LYS A 27 31.86 8.01 -16.14
N VAL A 28 30.71 8.12 -15.45
CA VAL A 28 29.75 7.03 -15.41
C VAL A 28 28.98 7.09 -16.72
N SER A 29 29.28 6.17 -17.62
CA SER A 29 28.59 6.00 -18.89
C SER A 29 27.08 6.09 -18.64
N TYR A 30 26.39 6.96 -19.39
CA TYR A 30 24.93 7.07 -19.37
C TYR A 30 24.22 5.70 -19.46
N PHE A 31 24.88 4.71 -20.05
CA PHE A 31 24.46 3.32 -20.12
C PHE A 31 24.44 2.63 -18.75
N GLU A 32 25.52 2.71 -17.97
CA GLU A 32 25.64 2.11 -16.63
C GLU A 32 24.60 2.69 -15.67
N MET A 33 24.37 4.00 -15.74
CA MET A 33 23.40 4.68 -14.89
C MET A 33 21.95 4.29 -15.26
N ASN A 34 21.66 4.12 -16.55
CA ASN A 34 20.37 3.63 -17.03
C ASN A 34 20.16 2.14 -16.68
N LEU A 35 21.18 1.30 -16.81
CA LEU A 35 21.14 -0.10 -16.44
C LEU A 35 20.94 -0.26 -14.92
N TRP A 36 21.64 0.54 -14.12
CA TRP A 36 21.51 0.56 -12.66
C TRP A 36 20.12 1.04 -12.22
N PHE A 37 19.59 2.12 -12.80
CA PHE A 37 18.24 2.58 -12.50
C PHE A 37 17.19 1.54 -12.90
N THR A 38 17.29 0.97 -14.10
CA THR A 38 16.31 -0.01 -14.61
C THR A 38 16.29 -1.29 -13.78
N THR A 39 17.46 -1.81 -13.39
CA THR A 39 17.58 -3.07 -12.64
C THR A 39 17.30 -2.91 -11.15
N ARG A 40 17.81 -1.85 -10.49
CA ARG A 40 17.65 -1.68 -9.03
C ARG A 40 16.46 -0.87 -8.60
N VAL A 41 16.01 0.10 -9.41
CA VAL A 41 14.93 1.01 -9.00
C VAL A 41 13.62 0.63 -9.69
N TRP A 42 13.63 0.46 -11.02
CA TRP A 42 12.39 0.27 -11.78
C TRP A 42 11.76 -1.12 -11.68
N ARG A 43 12.55 -2.21 -11.80
CA ARG A 43 12.04 -3.60 -11.68
C ARG A 43 11.29 -3.89 -10.37
N PRO A 44 11.83 -3.62 -9.17
CA PRO A 44 11.13 -3.94 -7.92
C PRO A 44 9.88 -3.07 -7.70
N LEU A 45 9.87 -1.85 -8.23
CA LEU A 45 8.68 -0.99 -8.18
C LEU A 45 7.56 -1.55 -9.06
N SER A 46 7.80 -2.01 -10.30
CA SER A 46 6.71 -2.57 -11.10
C SER A 46 6.19 -3.91 -10.55
N GLU A 47 7.08 -4.79 -10.08
CA GLU A 47 6.70 -6.12 -9.61
C GLU A 47 5.89 -6.06 -8.32
N THR A 48 6.19 -5.13 -7.40
CA THR A 48 5.42 -4.99 -6.15
C THR A 48 4.00 -4.48 -6.38
N TYR A 49 3.77 -3.63 -7.39
CA TYR A 49 2.42 -3.17 -7.74
C TYR A 49 1.62 -4.26 -8.46
N LEU A 50 2.25 -5.04 -9.33
CA LEU A 50 1.60 -6.16 -10.02
C LEU A 50 1.16 -7.24 -9.03
N ILE A 51 2.04 -7.63 -8.11
CA ILE A 51 1.73 -8.64 -7.07
C ILE A 51 0.58 -8.15 -6.18
N LYS A 52 0.58 -6.86 -5.80
CA LYS A 52 -0.51 -6.27 -5.00
C LYS A 52 -1.85 -6.34 -5.72
N ASN A 53 -1.89 -5.92 -6.98
CA ASN A 53 -3.12 -5.92 -7.77
C ASN A 53 -3.63 -7.35 -8.02
N ALA A 54 -2.73 -8.30 -8.28
CA ALA A 54 -3.09 -9.71 -8.44
C ALA A 54 -3.70 -10.29 -7.15
N ALA A 55 -3.08 -10.03 -5.98
CA ALA A 55 -3.60 -10.47 -4.69
C ALA A 55 -4.96 -9.84 -4.36
N LEU A 56 -5.17 -8.58 -4.75
CA LEU A 56 -6.44 -7.88 -4.56
C LEU A 56 -7.55 -8.48 -5.46
N ILE A 57 -7.26 -8.74 -6.74
CA ILE A 57 -8.19 -9.42 -7.65
C ILE A 57 -8.54 -10.81 -7.10
N PHE A 58 -7.56 -11.56 -6.63
CA PHE A 58 -7.78 -12.87 -6.02
C PHE A 58 -8.69 -12.79 -4.79
N ALA A 59 -8.48 -11.81 -3.90
CA ALA A 59 -9.35 -11.60 -2.74
C ALA A 59 -10.79 -11.24 -3.15
N ILE A 60 -10.98 -10.40 -4.18
CA ILE A 60 -12.31 -10.08 -4.72
C ILE A 60 -12.98 -11.35 -5.29
N CYS A 61 -12.24 -12.17 -6.04
CA CYS A 61 -12.77 -13.43 -6.57
C CYS A 61 -13.22 -14.38 -5.45
N LEU A 62 -12.49 -14.45 -4.34
CA LEU A 62 -12.89 -15.25 -3.16
C LEU A 62 -14.18 -14.72 -2.51
N VAL A 63 -14.33 -13.40 -2.41
CA VAL A 63 -15.58 -12.83 -1.87
C VAL A 63 -16.75 -13.15 -2.79
N LEU A 64 -16.58 -12.99 -4.11
CA LEU A 64 -17.61 -13.30 -5.09
C LEU A 64 -17.97 -14.79 -5.09
N SER A 65 -16.99 -15.69 -4.93
CA SER A 65 -17.27 -17.12 -4.83
C SER A 65 -18.03 -17.44 -3.54
N GLY A 66 -17.68 -16.84 -2.41
CA GLY A 66 -18.41 -16.99 -1.15
C GLY A 66 -19.87 -16.52 -1.25
N ILE A 67 -20.12 -15.38 -1.89
CA ILE A 67 -21.48 -14.86 -2.15
C ILE A 67 -22.24 -15.80 -3.08
N SER A 68 -21.60 -16.28 -4.16
CA SER A 68 -22.23 -17.19 -5.13
C SER A 68 -22.65 -18.51 -4.49
N VAL A 69 -21.76 -19.13 -3.70
CA VAL A 69 -22.06 -20.37 -2.97
C VAL A 69 -23.20 -20.16 -1.97
N GLY A 70 -23.17 -19.04 -1.23
CA GLY A 70 -24.25 -18.68 -0.30
C GLY A 70 -25.59 -18.47 -1.01
N TYR A 71 -25.60 -17.77 -2.13
CA TYR A 71 -26.81 -17.55 -2.92
C TYR A 71 -27.37 -18.84 -3.50
N PHE A 72 -26.51 -19.71 -4.06
CA PHE A 72 -26.91 -21.01 -4.59
C PHE A 72 -27.53 -21.90 -3.50
N PHE A 73 -26.89 -21.95 -2.34
CA PHE A 73 -27.37 -22.73 -1.20
C PHE A 73 -28.73 -22.21 -0.67
N MET A 74 -28.86 -20.90 -0.46
CA MET A 74 -30.12 -20.30 -0.02
C MET A 74 -31.24 -20.47 -1.04
N SER A 75 -30.95 -20.30 -2.33
CA SER A 75 -31.94 -20.51 -3.40
C SER A 75 -32.38 -21.98 -3.51
N GLY A 76 -31.51 -22.93 -3.17
CA GLY A 76 -31.85 -24.34 -3.04
C GLY A 76 -32.81 -24.58 -1.87
N LEU A 77 -32.52 -24.00 -0.70
CA LEU A 77 -33.34 -24.16 0.51
C LEU A 77 -34.75 -23.56 0.35
N MET A 78 -34.90 -22.45 -0.36
CA MET A 78 -36.22 -21.82 -0.58
C MET A 78 -37.20 -22.67 -1.39
N LYS A 79 -36.75 -23.71 -2.09
CA LYS A 79 -37.64 -24.62 -2.84
C LYS A 79 -38.38 -25.60 -1.93
N ASP A 80 -37.73 -26.03 -0.85
CA ASP A 80 -38.21 -27.11 0.02
C ASP A 80 -38.66 -26.61 1.40
N PHE A 81 -38.24 -25.41 1.82
CA PHE A 81 -38.49 -24.87 3.16
C PHE A 81 -39.07 -23.45 3.12
N GLN A 82 -40.18 -23.23 3.83
CA GLN A 82 -40.72 -21.89 4.10
C GLN A 82 -40.05 -21.29 5.34
N VAL A 83 -39.39 -20.15 5.19
CA VAL A 83 -38.76 -19.38 6.28
C VAL A 83 -39.82 -18.67 7.15
N THR A 84 -41.06 -18.57 6.66
CA THR A 84 -42.17 -17.90 7.35
C THR A 84 -43.38 -18.83 7.39
N GLY A 85 -43.61 -19.45 8.55
CA GLY A 85 -44.76 -20.31 8.82
C GLY A 85 -44.97 -20.45 10.33
N ASP A 86 -46.23 -20.52 10.75
CA ASP A 86 -46.70 -20.57 12.16
C ASP A 86 -46.50 -21.96 12.80
N ILE A 87 -45.37 -22.61 12.49
CA ILE A 87 -45.09 -24.00 12.86
C ILE A 87 -43.74 -24.06 13.57
N SER A 88 -43.64 -24.92 14.58
CA SER A 88 -42.44 -25.19 15.37
C SER A 88 -41.20 -25.34 14.49
N ILE A 89 -40.24 -24.43 14.65
CA ILE A 89 -38.97 -24.45 13.93
C ILE A 89 -38.19 -25.72 14.31
N ASP A 90 -37.82 -26.53 13.32
CA ASP A 90 -36.89 -27.63 13.52
C ASP A 90 -35.47 -27.07 13.72
N VAL A 91 -35.08 -26.99 15.00
CA VAL A 91 -33.78 -26.46 15.44
C VAL A 91 -32.63 -27.30 14.88
N THR A 92 -32.82 -28.60 14.66
CA THR A 92 -31.78 -29.49 14.13
C THR A 92 -31.49 -29.19 12.66
N LYS A 93 -32.53 -28.93 11.85
CA LYS A 93 -32.36 -28.56 10.43
C LYS A 93 -31.80 -27.16 10.28
N THR A 94 -32.20 -26.23 11.15
CA THR A 94 -31.65 -24.86 11.18
C THR A 94 -30.18 -24.86 11.60
N GLY A 95 -29.79 -25.71 12.55
CA GLY A 95 -28.40 -25.90 12.96
C GLY A 95 -27.49 -26.33 11.80
N ALA A 96 -27.92 -27.30 10.99
CA ALA A 96 -27.16 -27.77 9.84
C ALA A 96 -26.93 -26.68 8.77
N VAL A 97 -27.91 -25.77 8.57
CA VAL A 97 -27.75 -24.59 7.72
C VAL A 97 -26.70 -23.65 8.28
N GLY A 98 -26.74 -23.40 9.59
CA GLY A 98 -25.74 -22.60 10.31
C GLY A 98 -24.34 -23.18 10.19
N ASP A 99 -24.18 -24.49 10.35
CA ASP A 99 -22.89 -25.20 10.22
C ASP A 99 -22.30 -25.07 8.81
N PHE A 100 -23.14 -25.16 7.77
CA PHE A 100 -22.70 -24.95 6.39
C PHE A 100 -22.23 -23.50 6.16
N VAL A 101 -23.00 -22.51 6.63
CA VAL A 101 -22.67 -21.10 6.48
C VAL A 101 -21.39 -20.76 7.27
N ALA A 102 -21.30 -21.16 8.53
CA ALA A 102 -20.13 -20.90 9.37
C ALA A 102 -18.88 -21.64 8.88
N GLY A 103 -19.03 -22.89 8.43
CA GLY A 103 -17.94 -23.71 7.93
C GLY A 103 -17.46 -23.26 6.55
N VAL A 104 -18.30 -23.38 5.52
CA VAL A 104 -17.89 -23.19 4.13
C VAL A 104 -17.79 -21.71 3.77
N ILE A 105 -18.85 -20.93 4.03
CA ILE A 105 -18.87 -19.52 3.67
C ILE A 105 -17.94 -18.74 4.60
N GLY A 106 -17.98 -19.03 5.90
CA GLY A 106 -17.13 -18.38 6.91
C GLY A 106 -15.64 -18.55 6.63
N THR A 107 -15.17 -19.72 6.22
CA THR A 107 -13.76 -19.94 5.90
C THR A 107 -13.30 -19.19 4.66
N ILE A 108 -14.11 -19.17 3.58
CA ILE A 108 -13.82 -18.41 2.36
C ILE A 108 -13.70 -16.91 2.66
N PHE A 109 -14.65 -16.37 3.44
CA PHE A 109 -14.63 -14.95 3.84
C PHE A 109 -13.48 -14.62 4.78
N SER A 110 -13.16 -15.50 5.73
CA SER A 110 -12.02 -15.32 6.64
C SER A 110 -10.70 -15.25 5.88
N LEU A 111 -10.50 -16.14 4.89
CA LEU A 111 -9.31 -16.12 4.04
C LEU A 111 -9.21 -14.84 3.20
N ALA A 112 -10.32 -14.41 2.59
CA ALA A 112 -10.35 -13.17 1.82
C ALA A 112 -10.06 -11.94 2.70
N ALA A 113 -10.67 -11.89 3.89
CA ALA A 113 -10.46 -10.82 4.86
C ALA A 113 -9.00 -10.75 5.32
N PHE A 114 -8.39 -11.91 5.63
CA PHE A 114 -6.98 -11.98 6.01
C PHE A 114 -6.05 -11.40 4.94
N ILE A 115 -6.26 -11.77 3.67
CA ILE A 115 -5.46 -11.24 2.55
C ILE A 115 -5.61 -9.72 2.45
N MET A 116 -6.84 -9.19 2.54
CA MET A 116 -7.08 -7.74 2.48
C MET A 116 -6.44 -6.98 3.64
N VAL A 117 -6.55 -7.49 4.87
CA VAL A 117 -5.93 -6.89 6.06
C VAL A 117 -4.42 -6.89 5.92
N TYR A 118 -3.83 -8.00 5.48
CA TYR A 118 -2.38 -8.12 5.27
C TYR A 118 -1.86 -7.09 4.24
N LEU A 119 -2.56 -6.96 3.10
CA LEU A 119 -2.20 -5.95 2.09
C LEU A 119 -2.33 -4.52 2.64
N SER A 120 -3.39 -4.26 3.40
CA SER A 120 -3.63 -2.96 4.03
C SER A 120 -2.53 -2.61 5.02
N TYR A 121 -2.13 -3.55 5.89
CA TYR A 121 -1.05 -3.37 6.83
C TYR A 121 0.28 -3.03 6.13
N LYS A 122 0.58 -3.72 5.03
CA LYS A 122 1.80 -3.47 4.25
C LYS A 122 1.81 -2.07 3.62
N ASP A 123 0.67 -1.62 3.10
CA ASP A 123 0.53 -0.27 2.54
C ASP A 123 0.62 0.80 3.64
N GLN A 124 -0.02 0.57 4.79
CA GLN A 124 0.06 1.44 5.96
C GLN A 124 1.50 1.58 6.48
N LYS A 125 2.25 0.47 6.56
CA LYS A 125 3.66 0.49 7.00
C LYS A 125 4.52 1.39 6.12
N ARG A 126 4.39 1.27 4.79
CA ARG A 126 5.14 2.11 3.84
C ARG A 126 4.77 3.59 3.94
N ALA A 127 3.49 3.88 4.11
CA ALA A 127 3.02 5.25 4.31
C ALA A 127 3.59 5.83 5.62
N ASN A 128 3.60 5.03 6.68
CA ASN A 128 4.15 5.43 7.97
C ASN A 128 5.65 5.70 7.90
N GLU A 129 6.43 4.83 7.27
CA GLU A 129 7.88 5.03 7.05
C GLU A 129 8.16 6.34 6.29
N LYS A 130 7.35 6.64 5.25
CA LYS A 130 7.48 7.89 4.49
C LYS A 130 7.18 9.12 5.36
N ASN A 131 6.10 9.07 6.13
CA ASN A 131 5.69 10.16 7.02
C ASN A 131 6.74 10.39 8.12
N GLU A 132 7.32 9.33 8.65
CA GLU A 132 8.39 9.40 9.65
C GLU A 132 9.64 10.09 9.08
N ILE A 133 10.05 9.73 7.85
CA ILE A 133 11.17 10.39 7.18
C ILE A 133 10.86 11.88 6.94
N GLU A 134 9.68 12.21 6.43
CA GLU A 134 9.25 13.59 6.20
C GLU A 134 9.28 14.40 7.50
N SER A 135 8.73 13.86 8.59
CA SER A 135 8.78 14.49 9.92
C SER A 135 10.21 14.76 10.37
N ARG A 136 11.11 13.77 10.24
CA ARG A 136 12.52 13.92 10.62
C ARG A 136 13.22 15.00 9.79
N ILE A 137 12.93 15.08 8.49
CA ILE A 137 13.48 16.12 7.61
C ILE A 137 12.99 17.51 8.03
N PHE A 138 11.69 17.67 8.32
CA PHE A 138 11.16 18.95 8.78
C PHE A 138 11.78 19.38 10.11
N THR A 139 11.97 18.45 11.05
CA THR A 139 12.67 18.72 12.30
C THR A 139 14.10 19.20 12.06
N MET A 140 14.85 18.55 11.17
CA MET A 140 16.22 18.98 10.84
C MET A 140 16.26 20.37 10.20
N ILE A 141 15.32 20.67 9.29
CA ILE A 141 15.23 21.99 8.67
C ILE A 141 14.95 23.05 9.73
N ASN A 142 14.02 22.81 10.64
CA ASN A 142 13.71 23.75 11.73
C ASN A 142 14.93 24.00 12.62
N ILE A 143 15.65 22.94 13.02
CA ILE A 143 16.90 23.08 13.80
C ILE A 143 17.94 23.90 13.03
N HIS A 144 18.08 23.69 11.72
CA HIS A 144 19.03 24.46 10.91
C HIS A 144 18.64 25.94 10.85
N VAL A 145 17.36 26.24 10.65
CA VAL A 145 16.84 27.61 10.66
C VAL A 145 17.08 28.26 12.02
N GLU A 146 16.74 27.59 13.11
CA GLU A 146 16.98 28.08 14.48
C GLU A 146 18.46 28.38 14.71
N ASN A 147 19.36 27.44 14.38
CA ASN A 147 20.80 27.64 14.50
C ASN A 147 21.27 28.84 13.66
N SER A 148 20.78 29.00 12.44
CA SER A 148 21.17 30.13 11.57
C SER A 148 20.74 31.49 12.14
N THR A 149 19.59 31.55 12.82
CA THR A 149 19.10 32.77 13.46
C THR A 149 19.81 33.09 14.78
N GLN A 150 20.39 32.09 15.44
CA GLN A 150 21.12 32.25 16.71
C GLN A 150 22.59 32.66 16.53
N ILE A 151 23.12 32.69 15.31
CA ILE A 151 24.45 33.23 15.01
C ILE A 151 24.37 34.76 15.08
N ASN A 152 24.31 35.30 16.30
CA ASN A 152 24.58 36.71 16.56
C ASN A 152 26.10 36.89 16.54
N TYR A 153 26.62 37.49 15.46
CA TYR A 153 28.02 37.84 15.35
C TYR A 153 28.36 38.90 16.41
N GLN A 154 29.09 38.52 17.45
CA GLN A 154 29.73 39.50 18.34
C GLN A 154 31.02 39.97 17.65
N PRO A 155 31.09 41.22 17.17
CA PRO A 155 32.33 41.74 16.61
C PRO A 155 33.40 41.76 17.72
N PRO A 156 34.67 41.49 17.38
CA PRO A 156 35.75 41.50 18.34
C PRO A 156 35.82 42.88 19.01
N VAL A 157 35.86 42.88 20.35
CA VAL A 157 36.01 44.09 21.17
C VAL A 157 37.32 44.76 20.76
N GLN A 158 37.23 45.93 20.13
CA GLN A 158 38.40 46.75 19.87
C GLN A 158 38.84 47.35 21.20
N ASN A 159 39.84 46.72 21.84
CA ASN A 159 40.59 47.36 22.92
C ASN A 159 41.36 48.53 22.31
N GLY A 160 40.76 49.71 22.36
CA GLY A 160 41.44 50.98 22.11
C GLY A 160 42.46 51.22 23.22
N ASN A 161 43.68 51.56 22.81
CA ASN A 161 44.77 52.06 23.65
C ASN A 161 44.38 53.37 24.33
#